data_AF-A0A1S8A9D7-F1
#
_entry.id   AF-A0A1S8A9D7-F1
#
_cell.length_a   1.000
_cell.length_b   1.000
_cell.length_c   1.000
_cell.angle_alpha   90.00
_cell.angle_beta   90.00
_cell.angle_gamma   90.00
#
_symmetry.space_group_name_H-M   'P 1'
#
loop_
_entity.id
_entity.type
_entity.pdbx_description
1 polymer ?
#
loop_
_entity_poly.entity_id
_entity_poly.type
_entity_poly.pdbx_seq_one_letter_code
_entity_poly.pdbx_strand_id
1 'polypeptide(L)'
;MGLPPVTSLFNQTIQNTIDGRMPFHVPSSFRILLECQKFCNHVNKIVLANLEESSGVSTHIVQVLEDEWNIVQGTICSERADDLDRFNALLVRLEIQIFYMMPTPGVNPESLKQNIIRAYHTAASAFRYAQDLDIKIGFLSHVTHPQMRSLLTASCIVFKLLRSSYMRFLDRKSIEATASDAVLICHRMSITEGDLPVRLAALLKTFLELYRSPARSVAWQTEEPTVCSFPRRLGAGVTFDCLIRWKSDGTMDRAMNQQQQQPPNPPNSDSREETDALLPSAVPDLLSIDWTFMDDFEWTWTPPGLGPPVNLWHGMAR
;
A
#
# COMPACT_ATOMS: atom_id res chain seq x y z
N MET A 1 -3.57 4.83 -16.14
CA MET A 1 -3.86 5.91 -15.19
C MET A 1 -4.11 5.21 -13.87
N GLY A 2 -3.12 5.18 -12.97
CA GLY A 2 -3.50 5.02 -11.57
C GLY A 2 -4.32 6.25 -11.25
N LEU A 3 -5.62 6.12 -11.06
CA LEU A 3 -6.46 7.27 -10.80
C LEU A 3 -5.89 7.98 -9.57
N PRO A 4 -5.40 9.24 -9.67
CA PRO A 4 -5.53 10.14 -8.54
C PRO A 4 -7.04 10.22 -8.25
N PRO A 5 -7.45 10.34 -6.98
CA PRO A 5 -8.87 10.48 -6.64
C PRO A 5 -9.48 11.57 -7.54
N VAL A 6 -10.34 11.15 -8.46
CA VAL A 6 -11.25 11.99 -9.27
C VAL A 6 -10.71 13.39 -9.58
N THR A 7 -9.73 13.49 -10.49
CA THR A 7 -9.04 14.74 -10.85
C THR A 7 -9.92 15.82 -11.53
N SER A 8 -11.24 15.73 -11.45
CA SER A 8 -12.18 16.70 -12.02
C SER A 8 -13.42 17.03 -11.18
N LEU A 9 -13.56 16.55 -9.94
CA LEU A 9 -14.84 16.70 -9.20
C LEU A 9 -14.95 17.90 -8.25
N PHE A 10 -13.86 18.62 -7.92
CA PHE A 10 -13.94 19.79 -7.03
C PHE A 10 -14.43 21.04 -7.76
N ASN A 11 -15.76 21.10 -7.97
CA ASN A 11 -16.46 22.25 -8.52
C ASN A 11 -17.03 23.16 -7.41
N GLN A 12 -17.74 24.23 -7.81
CA GLN A 12 -18.36 25.18 -6.88
C GLN A 12 -19.31 24.52 -5.88
N THR A 13 -19.99 23.43 -6.26
CA THR A 13 -20.90 22.70 -5.36
C THR A 13 -20.14 22.04 -4.22
N ILE A 14 -18.98 21.42 -4.50
CA ILE A 14 -18.14 20.84 -3.44
C ILE A 14 -17.59 21.95 -2.54
N GLN A 15 -17.16 23.07 -3.12
CA GLN A 15 -16.68 24.21 -2.33
C GLN A 15 -17.78 24.77 -1.43
N ASN A 16 -19.00 24.94 -1.94
CA ASN A 16 -20.15 25.36 -1.13
C ASN A 16 -20.48 24.36 -0.02
N THR A 17 -20.28 23.06 -0.26
CA THR A 17 -20.48 21.99 0.74
C THR A 17 -19.47 22.10 1.88
N ILE A 18 -18.19 22.24 1.54
CA ILE A 18 -17.10 22.45 2.50
C ILE A 18 -17.36 23.71 3.34
N ASP A 19 -17.71 24.81 2.68
CA ASP A 19 -17.96 26.10 3.33
C ASP A 19 -19.27 26.15 4.14
N GLY A 20 -20.07 25.09 4.10
CA GLY A 20 -21.37 25.06 4.78
C GLY A 20 -22.43 25.97 4.17
N ARG A 21 -22.26 26.35 2.90
CA ARG A 21 -23.17 27.22 2.15
C ARG A 21 -24.30 26.47 1.45
N MET A 22 -24.52 25.19 1.80
CA MET A 22 -25.59 24.37 1.23
C MET A 22 -26.94 24.70 1.89
N PRO A 23 -28.06 24.64 1.15
CA PRO A 23 -29.39 24.91 1.69
C PRO A 23 -29.90 23.81 2.64
N PHE A 24 -29.17 22.70 2.76
CA PHE A 24 -29.47 21.58 3.65
C PHE A 24 -28.31 21.28 4.59
N HIS A 25 -28.61 20.61 5.70
CA HIS A 25 -27.60 20.21 6.67
C HIS A 25 -26.67 19.13 6.10
N VAL A 26 -25.36 19.36 6.24
CA VAL A 26 -24.30 18.45 5.84
C VAL A 26 -23.45 18.16 7.09
N PRO A 27 -23.29 16.89 7.50
CA PRO A 27 -22.48 16.52 8.66
C PRO A 27 -21.05 17.06 8.58
N SER A 28 -20.50 17.48 9.72
CA SER A 28 -19.13 18.03 9.81
C SER A 28 -18.08 17.03 9.29
N SER A 29 -18.21 15.76 9.67
CA SER A 29 -17.29 14.70 9.24
C SER A 29 -17.24 14.51 7.73
N PHE A 30 -18.38 14.69 7.05
CA PHE A 30 -18.42 14.66 5.59
C PHE A 30 -17.71 15.86 4.97
N ARG A 31 -17.83 17.05 5.54
CA ARG A 31 -17.10 18.24 5.06
C ARG A 31 -15.60 18.08 5.26
N ILE A 32 -15.17 17.52 6.39
CA ILE A 32 -13.76 17.26 6.69
C ILE A 32 -13.20 16.22 5.72
N LEU A 33 -13.96 15.14 5.43
CA LEU A 33 -13.59 14.17 4.40
C LEU A 33 -13.43 14.84 3.03
N LEU A 34 -14.36 15.73 2.64
CA LEU A 34 -14.26 16.46 1.37
C LEU A 34 -13.04 17.39 1.32
N GLU A 35 -12.69 18.06 2.42
CA GLU A 35 -11.49 18.91 2.48
C GLU A 35 -10.22 18.05 2.36
N CYS A 36 -10.18 16.87 3.01
CA CYS A 36 -9.10 15.90 2.86
C CYS A 36 -8.93 15.47 1.39
N GLN A 37 -10.04 15.10 0.72
CA GLN A 37 -10.00 14.70 -0.69
C GLN A 37 -9.61 15.86 -1.63
N LYS A 38 -10.05 17.08 -1.33
CA LYS A 38 -9.66 18.29 -2.06
C LYS A 38 -8.16 18.52 -1.97
N PHE A 39 -7.59 18.36 -0.78
CA PHE A 39 -6.16 18.50 -0.57
C PHE A 39 -5.36 17.39 -1.27
N CYS A 40 -5.80 16.13 -1.21
CA CYS A 40 -5.18 15.04 -1.98
C CYS A 40 -5.19 15.33 -3.49
N ASN A 41 -6.25 15.93 -4.02
CA ASN A 41 -6.31 16.36 -5.43
C ASN A 41 -5.34 17.51 -5.73
N HIS A 42 -5.19 18.48 -4.82
CA HIS A 42 -4.20 19.55 -4.91
C HIS A 42 -2.76 19.00 -4.95
N VAL A 43 -2.43 18.10 -4.01
CA VAL A 43 -1.15 17.37 -3.96
C VAL A 43 -0.87 16.67 -5.30
N ASN A 44 -1.84 15.89 -5.81
CA ASN A 44 -1.67 15.15 -7.05
C ASN A 44 -1.44 16.07 -8.26
N LYS A 45 -2.09 17.24 -8.32
CA LYS A 45 -1.86 18.22 -9.40
C LYS A 45 -0.45 18.81 -9.36
N ILE A 46 0.02 19.21 -8.18
CA ILE A 46 1.36 19.77 -8.00
C ILE A 46 2.43 18.73 -8.34
N VAL A 47 2.27 17.51 -7.82
CA VAL A 47 3.21 16.41 -8.09
C VAL A 47 3.21 16.04 -9.56
N LEU A 48 2.03 15.95 -10.19
CA LEU A 48 1.95 15.63 -11.62
C LEU A 48 2.68 16.66 -12.48
N ALA A 49 2.46 17.96 -12.24
CA ALA A 49 3.17 19.03 -12.93
C ALA A 49 4.69 18.91 -12.74
N ASN A 50 5.15 18.53 -11.54
CA ASN A 50 6.57 18.31 -11.28
C ASN A 50 7.17 17.12 -12.03
N LEU A 51 6.40 16.04 -12.17
CA LEU A 51 6.81 14.83 -12.87
C LEU A 51 6.77 14.97 -14.40
N GLU A 52 6.11 16.01 -14.92
CA GLU A 52 6.20 16.39 -16.33
C GLU A 52 7.56 17.07 -16.63
N GLU A 53 8.07 17.85 -15.68
CA GLU A 53 9.33 18.60 -15.83
C GLU A 53 10.57 17.83 -15.33
N SER A 54 10.39 16.85 -14.46
CA SER A 54 11.49 16.12 -13.81
C SER A 54 11.19 14.62 -13.62
N SER A 55 12.22 13.83 -13.32
CA SER A 55 12.09 12.38 -13.14
C SER A 55 11.67 11.95 -11.72
N GLY A 56 11.37 12.89 -10.84
CA GLY A 56 10.96 12.64 -9.45
C GLY A 56 10.34 13.88 -8.81
N VAL A 57 10.18 13.88 -7.50
CA VAL A 57 9.61 14.99 -6.74
C VAL A 57 10.70 15.56 -5.83
N SER A 58 10.93 16.88 -5.91
CA SER A 58 11.89 17.53 -5.03
C SER A 58 11.44 17.41 -3.56
N THR A 59 12.37 17.10 -2.65
CA THR A 59 12.10 17.07 -1.20
C THR A 59 11.48 18.37 -0.71
N HIS A 60 11.89 19.52 -1.25
CA HIS A 60 11.33 20.83 -0.90
C HIS A 60 9.83 20.89 -1.21
N ILE A 61 9.39 20.35 -2.34
CA ILE A 61 7.97 20.40 -2.72
C ILE A 61 7.14 19.56 -1.79
N VAL A 62 7.63 18.37 -1.42
CA VAL A 62 6.95 17.52 -0.44
C VAL A 62 6.86 18.21 0.92
N GLN A 63 7.91 18.92 1.35
CA GLN A 63 7.91 19.72 2.58
C GLN A 63 6.87 20.86 2.54
N VAL A 64 6.80 21.60 1.44
CA VAL A 64 5.79 22.66 1.25
C VAL A 64 4.38 22.10 1.34
N LEU A 65 4.13 20.94 0.72
CA LEU A 65 2.83 20.27 0.79
C LEU A 65 2.51 19.80 2.22
N GLU A 66 3.49 19.31 2.97
CA GLU A 66 3.30 18.98 4.40
C GLU A 66 2.97 20.24 5.22
N ASP A 67 3.65 21.36 4.97
CA ASP A 67 3.40 22.62 5.67
C ASP A 67 2.02 23.21 5.35
N GLU A 68 1.63 23.20 4.07
CA GLU A 68 0.26 23.57 3.65
C GLU A 68 -0.78 22.66 4.32
N TRP A 69 -0.51 21.35 4.38
CA TRP A 69 -1.40 20.40 5.03
C TRP A 69 -1.51 20.66 6.54
N ASN A 70 -0.42 21.04 7.21
CA ASN A 70 -0.44 21.36 8.63
C ASN A 70 -1.40 22.53 8.93
N ILE A 71 -1.45 23.52 8.04
CA ILE A 71 -2.36 24.67 8.16
C ILE A 71 -3.81 24.23 7.96
N VAL A 72 -4.09 23.45 6.91
CA VAL A 72 -5.44 22.92 6.62
C VAL A 72 -5.92 22.01 7.76
N GLN A 73 -5.08 21.09 8.20
CA GLN A 73 -5.34 20.18 9.32
C GLN A 73 -5.64 20.98 10.60
N GLY A 74 -4.89 22.03 10.92
CA GLY A 74 -5.17 22.90 12.07
C GLY A 74 -6.52 23.61 12.00
N THR A 75 -7.04 23.83 10.79
CA THR A 75 -8.35 24.46 10.56
C THR A 75 -9.50 23.46 10.69
N ILE A 76 -9.35 22.25 10.13
CA ILE A 76 -10.43 21.25 10.08
C ILE A 76 -10.46 20.33 11.30
N CYS A 77 -9.30 20.03 11.90
CA CYS A 77 -9.17 19.18 13.07
C CYS A 77 -9.08 20.02 14.36
N SER A 78 -10.16 20.73 14.71
CA SER A 78 -10.27 21.43 16.00
C SER A 78 -10.30 20.45 17.19
N GLU A 79 -10.28 20.94 18.43
CA GLU A 79 -10.42 20.10 19.65
C GLU A 79 -11.65 19.17 19.62
N ARG A 80 -12.68 19.52 18.83
CA ARG A 80 -13.93 18.76 18.70
C ARG A 80 -13.93 17.75 17.54
N ALA A 81 -12.86 17.66 16.77
CA ALA A 81 -12.76 16.71 15.67
C ALA A 81 -12.78 15.28 16.20
N ASP A 82 -13.65 14.46 15.59
CA ASP A 82 -13.82 13.07 15.99
C ASP A 82 -12.63 12.20 15.54
N ASP A 83 -12.61 10.95 15.99
CA ASP A 83 -11.51 10.03 15.68
C ASP A 83 -11.42 9.71 14.18
N LEU A 84 -12.56 9.76 13.46
CA LEU A 84 -12.63 9.47 12.02
C LEU A 84 -12.06 10.64 11.21
N ASP A 85 -12.34 11.87 11.63
CA ASP A 85 -11.76 13.10 11.07
C ASP A 85 -10.23 13.08 11.19
N ARG A 86 -9.72 12.73 12.37
CA ARG A 86 -8.28 12.60 12.64
C ARG A 86 -7.65 11.48 11.82
N PHE A 87 -8.35 10.36 11.65
CA PHE A 87 -7.91 9.27 10.80
C PHE A 87 -7.80 9.70 9.33
N ASN A 88 -8.85 10.33 8.78
CA ASN A 88 -8.81 10.83 7.40
C ASN A 88 -7.68 11.84 7.20
N ALA A 89 -7.48 12.74 8.16
CA ALA A 89 -6.38 13.70 8.11
C ALA A 89 -4.99 13.04 8.13
N LEU A 90 -4.84 11.95 8.90
CA LEU A 90 -3.62 11.16 8.94
C LEU A 90 -3.35 10.44 7.61
N LEU A 91 -4.39 9.98 6.91
CA LEU A 91 -4.26 9.38 5.58
C LEU A 91 -3.77 10.39 4.53
N VAL A 92 -4.21 11.65 4.60
CA VAL A 92 -3.68 12.72 3.73
C VAL A 92 -2.18 12.93 3.98
N ARG A 93 -1.77 12.99 5.25
CA ARG A 93 -0.35 13.08 5.59
C ARG A 93 0.45 11.90 5.05
N LEU A 94 -0.09 10.68 5.15
CA LEU A 94 0.55 9.51 4.58
C LEU A 94 0.72 9.66 3.05
N GLU A 95 -0.33 10.08 2.34
CA GLU A 95 -0.32 10.32 0.89
C GLU A 95 0.76 11.35 0.49
N ILE A 96 0.97 12.42 1.26
CA ILE A 96 2.05 13.38 0.98
C ILE A 96 3.42 12.70 1.18
N GLN A 97 3.58 11.94 2.25
CA GLN A 97 4.86 11.35 2.63
C GLN A 97 5.36 10.27 1.68
N ILE A 98 4.48 9.61 0.92
CA ILE A 98 4.91 8.63 -0.10
C ILE A 98 5.80 9.28 -1.17
N PHE A 99 5.65 10.58 -1.42
CA PHE A 99 6.41 11.28 -2.46
C PHE A 99 7.88 11.50 -2.07
N TYR A 100 8.22 11.41 -0.78
CA TYR A 100 9.63 11.31 -0.38
C TYR A 100 10.32 10.05 -0.90
N MET A 101 9.56 9.00 -1.24
CA MET A 101 10.09 7.77 -1.85
C MET A 101 10.22 7.86 -3.37
N MET A 102 9.85 8.99 -3.98
CA MET A 102 9.95 9.28 -5.40
C MET A 102 10.86 10.50 -5.65
N PRO A 103 12.05 10.61 -5.03
CA PRO A 103 12.83 11.83 -5.09
C PRO A 103 13.44 12.07 -6.47
N THR A 104 13.79 13.32 -6.75
CA THR A 104 14.65 13.65 -7.90
C THR A 104 16.02 12.96 -7.82
N PRO A 105 16.70 12.70 -8.95
CA PRO A 105 18.05 12.14 -8.95
C PRO A 105 19.02 12.96 -8.09
N GLY A 106 19.93 12.27 -7.40
CA GLY A 106 20.93 12.91 -6.53
C GLY A 106 20.46 13.21 -5.11
N VAL A 107 19.31 12.68 -4.69
CA VAL A 107 18.85 12.78 -3.30
C VAL A 107 19.89 12.28 -2.31
N ASN A 108 20.01 12.96 -1.18
CA ASN A 108 20.84 12.51 -0.08
C ASN A 108 20.26 11.20 0.52
N PRO A 109 21.03 10.09 0.57
CA PRO A 109 20.53 8.81 1.07
C PRO A 109 20.08 8.83 2.53
N GLU A 110 20.73 9.63 3.37
CA GLU A 110 20.37 9.77 4.79
C GLU A 110 19.02 10.48 4.95
N SER A 111 18.77 11.53 4.15
CA SER A 111 17.47 12.22 4.10
C SER A 111 16.36 11.28 3.60
N LEU A 112 16.63 10.50 2.54
CA LEU A 112 15.69 9.50 2.04
C LEU A 112 15.33 8.47 3.13
N LYS A 113 16.35 7.95 3.84
CA LYS A 113 16.16 7.02 4.96
C LYS A 113 15.26 7.60 6.05
N GLN A 114 15.56 8.81 6.52
CA GLN A 114 14.79 9.48 7.56
C GLN A 114 13.33 9.67 7.15
N ASN A 115 13.09 10.07 5.89
CA ASN A 115 11.74 10.25 5.38
C ASN A 115 10.96 8.94 5.24
N ILE A 116 11.61 7.84 4.81
CA ILE A 116 10.96 6.51 4.73
C ILE A 116 10.57 6.02 6.13
N ILE A 117 11.45 6.18 7.12
CA ILE A 117 11.16 5.82 8.51
C ILE A 117 10.02 6.67 9.07
N ARG A 118 9.99 7.97 8.76
CA ARG A 118 8.89 8.86 9.15
C ARG A 118 7.55 8.43 8.53
N ALA A 119 7.54 8.08 7.25
CA ALA A 119 6.36 7.55 6.57
C ALA A 119 5.85 6.25 7.22
N TYR A 120 6.77 5.40 7.69
CA TYR A 120 6.41 4.21 8.46
C TYR A 120 5.73 4.53 9.79
N HIS A 121 6.22 5.50 10.55
CA HIS A 121 5.56 5.89 11.80
C HIS A 121 4.14 6.43 11.56
N THR A 122 3.93 7.15 10.45
CA THR A 122 2.61 7.56 9.99
C THR A 122 1.73 6.36 9.63
N ALA A 123 2.26 5.40 8.85
CA ALA A 123 1.57 4.16 8.49
C ALA A 123 1.15 3.32 9.72
N ALA A 124 2.06 3.11 10.66
CA ALA A 124 1.78 2.42 11.93
C ALA A 124 0.72 3.15 12.77
N SER A 125 0.71 4.49 12.74
CA SER A 125 -0.33 5.28 13.39
C SER A 125 -1.69 5.12 12.70
N ALA A 126 -1.71 5.03 11.36
CA ALA A 126 -2.94 4.80 10.61
C ALA A 126 -3.57 3.45 10.95
N PHE A 127 -2.78 2.38 11.08
CA PHE A 127 -3.30 1.08 11.52
C PHE A 127 -3.89 1.10 12.92
N ARG A 128 -3.20 1.74 13.88
CA ARG A 128 -3.73 1.89 15.25
C ARG A 128 -5.05 2.65 15.28
N TYR A 129 -5.14 3.78 14.56
CA TYR A 129 -6.39 4.53 14.46
C TYR A 129 -7.52 3.72 13.81
N ALA A 130 -7.21 2.97 12.75
CA ALA A 130 -8.19 2.12 12.08
C ALA A 130 -8.71 1.01 13.01
N GLN A 131 -7.84 0.39 13.81
CA GLN A 131 -8.22 -0.59 14.83
C GLN A 131 -9.06 0.03 15.95
N ASP A 132 -8.66 1.20 16.46
CA ASP A 132 -9.41 1.92 17.49
C ASP A 132 -10.82 2.30 17.01
N LEU A 133 -10.93 2.76 15.76
CA LEU A 133 -12.21 3.03 15.11
C LEU A 133 -13.02 1.74 14.92
N ASP A 134 -12.38 0.63 14.57
CA ASP A 134 -13.05 -0.66 14.42
C ASP A 134 -13.67 -1.14 15.74
N ILE A 135 -12.92 -1.02 16.83
CA ILE A 135 -13.40 -1.37 18.17
C ILE A 135 -14.57 -0.48 18.59
N LYS A 136 -14.52 0.82 18.27
CA LYS A 136 -15.54 1.79 18.69
C LYS A 136 -16.82 1.71 17.87
N ILE A 137 -16.72 1.60 16.55
CA ILE A 137 -17.86 1.77 15.63
C ILE A 137 -17.95 0.70 14.53
N GLY A 138 -17.13 -0.35 14.56
CA GLY A 138 -17.10 -1.36 13.48
C GLY A 138 -16.61 -0.79 12.15
N PHE A 139 -15.71 0.19 12.20
CA PHE A 139 -15.26 0.95 11.03
C PHE A 139 -14.76 0.10 9.86
N LEU A 140 -14.04 -1.00 10.11
CA LEU A 140 -13.36 -1.71 9.01
C LEU A 140 -14.33 -2.38 8.04
N SER A 141 -15.50 -2.84 8.50
CA SER A 141 -16.55 -3.37 7.61
C SER A 141 -17.24 -2.29 6.77
N HIS A 142 -16.94 -1.01 7.01
CA HIS A 142 -17.52 0.15 6.33
C HIS A 142 -16.45 1.03 5.66
N VAL A 143 -15.22 0.52 5.52
CA VAL A 143 -14.13 1.27 4.92
C VAL A 143 -14.47 1.66 3.48
N THR A 144 -14.20 2.92 3.13
CA THR A 144 -14.37 3.37 1.74
C THR A 144 -13.17 2.94 0.89
N HIS A 145 -13.37 2.82 -0.43
CA HIS A 145 -12.29 2.45 -1.36
C HIS A 145 -11.02 3.33 -1.25
N PRO A 146 -11.11 4.68 -1.10
CA PRO A 146 -9.92 5.51 -0.88
C PRO A 146 -9.18 5.17 0.42
N GLN A 147 -9.90 4.93 1.53
CA GLN A 147 -9.28 4.57 2.81
C GLN A 147 -8.61 3.20 2.73
N MET A 148 -9.24 2.21 2.09
CA MET A 148 -8.65 0.91 1.84
C MET A 148 -7.36 1.01 1.01
N ARG A 149 -7.34 1.86 -0.03
CA ARG A 149 -6.13 2.12 -0.84
C ARG A 149 -5.01 2.71 0.01
N SER A 150 -5.30 3.70 0.85
CA SER A 150 -4.30 4.29 1.75
C SER A 150 -3.78 3.27 2.77
N LEU A 151 -4.63 2.40 3.31
CA LEU A 151 -4.22 1.31 4.21
C LEU A 151 -3.35 0.28 3.50
N LEU A 152 -3.63 -0.06 2.24
CA LEU A 152 -2.73 -0.91 1.44
C LEU A 152 -1.38 -0.23 1.22
N THR A 153 -1.36 1.06 0.85
CA THR A 153 -0.12 1.81 0.71
C THR A 153 0.66 1.83 2.03
N ALA A 154 -0.01 1.99 3.18
CA ALA A 154 0.60 1.85 4.51
C ALA A 154 1.25 0.47 4.70
N SER A 155 0.57 -0.61 4.31
CA SER A 155 1.12 -1.97 4.35
C SER A 155 2.38 -2.08 3.52
N CYS A 156 2.36 -1.58 2.29
CA CYS A 156 3.52 -1.59 1.40
C CYS A 156 4.73 -0.85 1.99
N ILE A 157 4.52 0.24 2.73
CA ILE A 157 5.59 0.97 3.42
C ILE A 157 6.19 0.12 4.56
N VAL A 158 5.35 -0.49 5.40
CA VAL A 158 5.80 -1.38 6.49
C VAL A 158 6.62 -2.53 5.93
N PHE A 159 6.10 -3.20 4.90
CA PHE A 159 6.78 -4.34 4.30
C PHE A 159 8.02 -3.95 3.49
N LYS A 160 8.07 -2.75 2.90
CA LYS A 160 9.30 -2.19 2.30
C LYS A 160 10.42 -2.07 3.33
N LEU A 161 10.10 -1.68 4.57
CA LEU A 161 11.10 -1.60 5.65
C LEU A 161 11.51 -2.95 6.21
N LEU A 162 10.55 -3.87 6.45
CA LEU A 162 10.85 -5.24 6.86
C LEU A 162 11.85 -5.91 5.91
N ARG A 163 11.74 -5.58 4.62
CA ARG A 163 12.57 -6.08 3.53
C ARG A 163 13.92 -5.41 3.34
N SER A 164 14.35 -4.59 4.28
CA SER A 164 15.46 -3.70 4.01
C SER A 164 16.49 -3.64 5.10
N SER A 165 17.64 -3.08 4.72
CA SER A 165 18.73 -2.73 5.61
C SER A 165 18.30 -1.76 6.70
N TYR A 166 17.22 -0.98 6.51
CA TYR A 166 16.73 -0.01 7.49
C TYR A 166 16.06 -0.66 8.70
N MET A 167 15.74 -1.96 8.63
CA MET A 167 15.30 -2.75 9.78
C MET A 167 16.29 -2.69 10.95
N ARG A 168 17.59 -2.42 10.72
CA ARG A 168 18.56 -2.24 11.81
C ARG A 168 18.28 -1.03 12.72
N PHE A 169 17.46 -0.08 12.27
CA PHE A 169 17.14 1.16 12.99
C PHE A 169 15.76 1.11 13.68
N LEU A 170 15.03 0.01 13.56
CA LEU A 170 13.68 -0.13 14.09
C LEU A 170 13.60 -1.30 15.08
N ASP A 171 12.68 -1.22 16.03
CA ASP A 171 12.39 -2.35 16.90
C ASP A 171 11.70 -3.46 16.09
N ARG A 172 12.37 -4.61 15.99
CA ARG A 172 11.90 -5.78 15.22
C ARG A 172 10.52 -6.25 15.69
N LYS A 173 10.32 -6.32 17.01
CA LYS A 173 9.03 -6.81 17.56
C LYS A 173 7.89 -5.86 17.19
N SER A 174 8.11 -4.56 17.30
CA SER A 174 7.11 -3.54 16.97
C SER A 174 6.71 -3.54 15.50
N ILE A 175 7.66 -3.61 14.57
CA ILE A 175 7.32 -3.61 13.13
C ILE A 175 6.69 -4.93 12.69
N GLU A 176 7.11 -6.07 13.23
CA GLU A 176 6.47 -7.37 12.95
C GLU A 176 5.03 -7.39 13.48
N ALA A 177 4.77 -6.80 14.65
CA ALA A 177 3.43 -6.62 15.18
C ALA A 177 2.59 -5.74 14.25
N THR A 178 3.14 -4.60 13.81
CA THR A 178 2.48 -3.68 12.85
C THR A 178 2.15 -4.38 11.52
N ALA A 179 3.03 -5.27 11.04
CA ALA A 179 2.77 -6.06 9.84
C ALA A 179 1.68 -7.12 10.05
N SER A 180 1.64 -7.74 11.23
CA SER A 180 0.53 -8.61 11.62
C SER A 180 -0.79 -7.85 11.73
N ASP A 181 -0.79 -6.63 12.26
CA ASP A 181 -1.97 -5.75 12.31
C ASP A 181 -2.47 -5.44 10.91
N ALA A 182 -1.58 -5.15 9.95
CA ALA A 182 -1.95 -4.91 8.57
C ALA A 182 -2.70 -6.11 7.94
N VAL A 183 -2.25 -7.33 8.19
CA VAL A 183 -2.94 -8.56 7.73
C VAL A 183 -4.33 -8.68 8.34
N LEU A 184 -4.44 -8.44 9.66
CA LEU A 184 -5.72 -8.52 10.38
C LEU A 184 -6.70 -7.45 9.89
N ILE A 185 -6.23 -6.22 9.68
CA ILE A 185 -7.04 -5.12 9.15
C ILE A 185 -7.58 -5.48 7.76
N CYS A 186 -6.75 -6.02 6.86
CA CYS A 186 -7.22 -6.51 5.56
C CYS A 186 -8.31 -7.58 5.68
N HIS A 187 -8.18 -8.53 6.62
CA HIS A 187 -9.26 -9.49 6.86
C HIS A 187 -10.55 -8.84 7.37
N ARG A 188 -10.44 -7.87 8.29
CA ARG A 188 -11.59 -7.16 8.88
C ARG A 188 -12.33 -6.24 7.90
N MET A 189 -11.66 -5.80 6.84
CA MET A 189 -12.27 -5.01 5.76
C MET A 189 -13.13 -5.85 4.80
N SER A 190 -13.06 -7.18 4.87
CA SER A 190 -13.82 -8.06 3.99
C SER A 190 -15.31 -8.06 4.32
N ILE A 191 -16.13 -8.01 3.27
CA ILE A 191 -17.60 -8.09 3.34
C ILE A 191 -18.08 -9.40 2.71
N THR A 192 -17.37 -9.92 1.71
CA THR A 192 -17.77 -11.10 0.95
C THR A 192 -16.57 -12.01 0.69
N GLU A 193 -16.80 -13.32 0.64
CA GLU A 193 -15.76 -14.29 0.29
C GLU A 193 -15.11 -13.98 -1.06
N GLY A 194 -13.77 -14.03 -1.10
CA GLY A 194 -12.99 -13.77 -2.32
C GLY A 194 -12.90 -12.30 -2.72
N ASP A 195 -13.40 -11.37 -1.90
CA ASP A 195 -13.24 -9.95 -2.17
C ASP A 195 -11.78 -9.48 -2.11
N LEU A 196 -11.56 -8.25 -2.57
CA LEU A 196 -10.24 -7.63 -2.65
C LEU A 196 -9.52 -7.61 -1.28
N PRO A 197 -10.14 -7.20 -0.16
CA PRO A 197 -9.53 -7.28 1.16
C PRO A 197 -9.01 -8.68 1.55
N VAL A 198 -9.75 -9.76 1.29
CA VAL A 198 -9.29 -11.14 1.57
C VAL A 198 -8.05 -11.49 0.77
N ARG A 199 -8.02 -11.13 -0.51
CA ARG A 199 -6.88 -11.40 -1.41
C ARG A 199 -5.65 -10.62 -0.97
N LEU A 200 -5.82 -9.37 -0.54
CA LEU A 200 -4.75 -8.58 0.07
C LEU A 200 -4.25 -9.22 1.36
N ALA A 201 -5.15 -9.65 2.25
CA ALA A 201 -4.76 -10.26 3.51
C ALA A 201 -3.92 -11.53 3.27
N ALA A 202 -4.32 -12.37 2.32
CA ALA A 202 -3.57 -13.56 1.92
C ALA A 202 -2.17 -13.20 1.40
N LEU A 203 -2.08 -12.19 0.52
CA LEU A 203 -0.81 -11.70 0.00
C LEU A 203 0.14 -11.19 1.12
N LEU A 204 -0.36 -10.32 2.00
CA LEU A 204 0.43 -9.76 3.09
C LEU A 204 0.84 -10.85 4.10
N LYS A 205 -0.02 -11.84 4.33
CA LYS A 205 0.28 -12.99 5.18
C LYS A 205 1.42 -13.84 4.61
N THR A 206 1.34 -14.21 3.32
CA THR A 206 2.41 -14.92 2.63
C THR A 206 3.73 -14.15 2.74
N PHE A 207 3.67 -12.84 2.58
CA PHE A 207 4.85 -12.00 2.73
C PHE A 207 5.46 -12.11 4.14
N LEU A 208 4.65 -11.95 5.18
CA LEU A 208 5.10 -12.00 6.56
C LEU A 208 5.68 -13.37 6.95
N GLU A 209 5.10 -14.45 6.43
CA GLU A 209 5.63 -15.81 6.61
C GLU A 209 6.99 -16.00 5.92
N LEU A 210 7.16 -15.45 4.71
CA LEU A 210 8.45 -15.46 4.00
C LEU A 210 9.51 -14.66 4.75
N TYR A 211 9.13 -13.52 5.32
CA TYR A 211 10.04 -12.71 6.15
C TYR A 211 10.51 -13.47 7.40
N ARG A 212 9.63 -14.23 8.04
CA ARG A 212 9.96 -15.06 9.21
C ARG A 212 10.84 -16.25 8.85
N SER A 213 10.94 -16.61 7.57
CA SER A 213 11.87 -17.66 7.10
C SER A 213 13.33 -17.20 7.21
N PRO A 214 14.19 -17.89 7.99
CA PRO A 214 15.58 -17.49 8.20
C PRO A 214 16.40 -17.39 6.91
N ALA A 215 16.10 -18.24 5.92
CA ALA A 215 16.83 -18.29 4.65
C ALA A 215 16.62 -17.04 3.78
N ARG A 216 15.44 -16.40 3.86
CA ARG A 216 15.11 -15.20 3.06
C ARG A 216 15.33 -13.91 3.84
N SER A 217 15.15 -13.93 5.15
CA SER A 217 15.27 -12.73 5.98
C SER A 217 16.68 -12.12 5.93
N VAL A 218 17.73 -12.95 5.80
CA VAL A 218 19.12 -12.48 5.70
C VAL A 218 19.39 -11.76 4.38
N ALA A 219 18.86 -12.27 3.27
CA ALA A 219 19.05 -11.67 1.95
C ALA A 219 18.35 -10.31 1.81
N TRP A 220 17.19 -10.14 2.46
CA TRP A 220 16.46 -8.86 2.43
C TRP A 220 17.07 -7.80 3.35
N GLN A 221 17.66 -8.19 4.47
CA GLN A 221 18.23 -7.24 5.44
C GLN A 221 19.53 -6.55 4.97
N THR A 222 20.03 -6.89 3.78
CA THR A 222 21.21 -6.24 3.18
C THR A 222 20.85 -5.21 2.11
N GLU A 223 19.61 -5.20 1.59
CA GLU A 223 19.18 -4.29 0.53
C GLU A 223 18.72 -2.95 1.11
N GLU A 224 19.27 -1.82 0.65
CA GLU A 224 18.69 -0.51 1.02
C GLU A 224 17.34 -0.31 0.31
N PRO A 225 16.32 0.28 0.98
CA PRO A 225 15.06 0.62 0.31
C PRO A 225 15.34 1.49 -0.91
N THR A 226 15.14 0.92 -2.09
CA THR A 226 15.40 1.69 -3.30
C THR A 226 14.26 2.66 -3.57
N VAL A 227 14.57 3.75 -4.27
CA VAL A 227 13.61 4.73 -4.78
C VAL A 227 12.51 4.02 -5.56
N CYS A 228 11.27 4.52 -5.45
CA CYS A 228 10.13 4.00 -6.20
C CYS A 228 10.39 4.08 -7.71
N SER A 229 10.25 2.95 -8.40
CA SER A 229 10.47 2.85 -9.86
C SER A 229 9.29 3.37 -10.69
N PHE A 230 8.17 3.74 -10.05
CA PHE A 230 6.92 4.12 -10.72
C PHE A 230 6.40 5.50 -10.30
N PRO A 231 7.24 6.57 -10.33
CA PRO A 231 6.83 7.89 -9.85
C PRO A 231 5.62 8.46 -10.60
N ARG A 232 5.49 8.17 -11.90
CA ARG A 232 4.35 8.58 -12.75
C ARG A 232 3.01 7.92 -12.41
N ARG A 233 2.99 6.99 -11.43
CA ARG A 233 1.74 6.42 -10.89
C ARG A 233 1.22 7.17 -9.67
N LEU A 234 1.83 8.30 -9.31
CA LEU A 234 1.39 9.18 -8.22
C LEU A 234 1.17 8.39 -6.92
N GLY A 235 0.02 8.59 -6.25
CA GLY A 235 -0.43 7.85 -5.06
C GLY A 235 -0.24 6.33 -5.08
N ALA A 236 -0.30 5.72 -6.27
CA ALA A 236 -0.16 4.27 -6.42
C ALA A 236 1.30 3.80 -6.62
N GLY A 237 2.26 4.71 -6.83
CA GLY A 237 3.64 4.38 -7.20
C GLY A 237 4.34 3.47 -6.19
N VAL A 238 4.26 3.79 -4.89
CA VAL A 238 4.87 2.98 -3.82
C VAL A 238 4.25 1.58 -3.76
N THR A 239 2.93 1.48 -3.93
CA THR A 239 2.24 0.18 -3.91
C THR A 239 2.64 -0.67 -5.11
N PHE A 240 2.66 -0.11 -6.31
CA PHE A 240 3.15 -0.81 -7.50
C PHE A 240 4.60 -1.27 -7.34
N ASP A 241 5.47 -0.38 -6.87
CA ASP A 241 6.88 -0.68 -6.62
C ASP A 241 7.04 -1.87 -5.66
N CYS A 242 6.28 -1.85 -4.56
CA CYS A 242 6.27 -2.91 -3.56
C CYS A 242 5.82 -4.25 -4.16
N LEU A 243 4.67 -4.25 -4.83
CA LEU A 243 4.05 -5.46 -5.38
C LEU A 243 4.85 -6.07 -6.54
N ILE A 244 5.40 -5.24 -7.43
CA ILE A 244 6.25 -5.70 -8.54
C ILE A 244 7.53 -6.35 -8.00
N ARG A 245 8.18 -5.73 -7.01
CA ARG A 245 9.36 -6.33 -6.37
C ARG A 245 9.01 -7.70 -5.82
N TRP A 246 7.94 -7.80 -5.05
CA TRP A 246 7.47 -9.05 -4.46
C TRP A 246 7.23 -10.14 -5.50
N LYS A 247 6.66 -9.77 -6.66
CA LYS A 247 6.50 -10.69 -7.79
C LYS A 247 7.85 -11.14 -8.36
N SER A 248 8.82 -10.23 -8.45
CA SER A 248 10.14 -10.48 -9.06
C SER A 248 11.15 -11.23 -8.17
N ASP A 249 11.02 -11.25 -6.85
CA ASP A 249 11.99 -11.88 -5.94
C ASP A 249 11.99 -13.43 -5.92
N GLY A 250 11.43 -14.07 -6.94
CA GLY A 250 11.53 -15.51 -7.13
C GLY A 250 10.61 -16.37 -6.25
N THR A 251 9.52 -15.81 -5.69
CA THR A 251 8.37 -16.62 -5.23
C THR A 251 7.67 -17.31 -6.40
N MET A 252 7.59 -16.68 -7.59
CA MET A 252 7.00 -17.30 -8.79
C MET A 252 7.98 -18.23 -9.54
N ASP A 253 9.25 -17.82 -9.72
CA ASP A 253 10.24 -18.64 -10.45
C ASP A 253 10.47 -20.02 -9.81
N ARG A 254 10.34 -20.14 -8.48
CA ARG A 254 10.50 -21.42 -7.77
C ARG A 254 9.22 -22.23 -7.67
N ALA A 255 8.05 -21.61 -7.62
CA ALA A 255 6.77 -22.32 -7.67
C ALA A 255 6.54 -22.98 -9.05
N MET A 256 6.90 -22.28 -10.14
CA MET A 256 6.87 -22.85 -11.51
C MET A 256 7.93 -23.93 -11.70
N ASN A 257 9.14 -23.78 -11.15
CA ASN A 257 10.18 -24.80 -11.25
C ASN A 257 9.90 -26.04 -10.38
N GLN A 258 9.18 -25.92 -9.26
CA GLN A 258 8.78 -27.07 -8.44
C GLN A 258 7.65 -27.89 -9.07
N GLN A 259 6.72 -27.26 -9.80
CA GLN A 259 5.69 -27.98 -10.58
C GLN A 259 6.26 -28.69 -11.82
N GLN A 260 7.33 -28.18 -12.43
CA GLN A 260 8.00 -28.83 -13.57
C GLN A 260 8.98 -29.96 -13.17
N GLN A 261 9.29 -30.11 -11.88
CA GLN A 261 10.21 -31.14 -11.39
C GLN A 261 9.51 -32.35 -10.74
N GLN A 262 8.19 -32.50 -10.88
CA GLN A 262 7.55 -33.79 -10.58
C GLN A 262 7.80 -34.78 -11.73
N PRO A 263 8.63 -35.83 -11.56
CA PRO A 263 8.70 -36.89 -12.55
C PRO A 263 7.34 -37.63 -12.61
N PRO A 264 6.93 -38.17 -13.77
CA PRO A 264 5.74 -39.00 -13.85
C PRO A 264 5.92 -40.22 -12.93
N ASN A 265 4.96 -40.43 -12.02
CA ASN A 265 4.95 -41.58 -11.11
C ASN A 265 5.17 -42.90 -11.88
N PRO A 266 6.12 -43.76 -11.48
CA PRO A 266 6.18 -45.12 -11.99
C PRO A 266 5.04 -45.97 -11.38
N PRO A 267 4.57 -47.02 -12.09
CA PRO A 267 3.50 -47.87 -11.61
C PRO A 267 3.96 -48.74 -10.43
N ASN A 268 3.06 -48.87 -9.45
CA ASN A 268 3.16 -49.65 -8.21
C ASN A 268 3.91 -50.98 -8.32
N SER A 269 4.79 -51.24 -7.35
CA SER A 269 5.05 -52.58 -6.84
C SER A 269 5.35 -52.54 -5.34
N ASP A 270 4.60 -53.34 -4.58
CA ASP A 270 4.66 -53.53 -3.13
C ASP A 270 6.07 -53.77 -2.57
N SER A 271 6.43 -53.06 -1.49
CA SER A 271 7.02 -53.64 -0.26
C SER A 271 7.21 -52.59 0.83
N ARG A 272 6.89 -52.98 2.07
CA ARG A 272 6.98 -52.23 3.33
C ARG A 272 8.41 -51.75 3.65
N GLU A 273 8.53 -50.56 4.24
CA GLU A 273 9.04 -50.37 5.61
C GLU A 273 8.87 -48.91 6.06
N GLU A 274 8.18 -48.73 7.20
CA GLU A 274 8.04 -47.46 7.91
C GLU A 274 9.39 -47.06 8.51
N THR A 275 9.86 -45.85 8.20
CA THR A 275 10.64 -45.08 9.17
C THR A 275 10.32 -43.60 9.04
N ASP A 276 9.68 -43.12 10.08
CA ASP A 276 9.27 -41.75 10.35
C ASP A 276 10.43 -40.75 10.22
N ALA A 277 10.28 -39.81 9.31
CA ALA A 277 10.73 -38.43 9.48
C ALA A 277 9.88 -37.56 8.54
N LEU A 278 8.65 -37.27 8.99
CA LEU A 278 7.75 -36.28 8.43
C LEU A 278 8.45 -34.91 8.35
N LEU A 279 9.10 -34.61 7.23
CA LEU A 279 9.18 -33.23 6.77
C LEU A 279 7.76 -32.86 6.32
N PRO A 280 7.11 -31.83 6.87
CA PRO A 280 5.87 -31.34 6.32
C PRO A 280 6.18 -30.79 4.92
N SER A 281 5.95 -31.62 3.90
CA SER A 281 5.94 -31.24 2.47
C SER A 281 4.78 -30.30 2.13
N ALA A 282 4.09 -29.74 3.12
CA ALA A 282 3.09 -28.72 2.94
C ALA A 282 3.76 -27.34 3.09
N VAL A 283 4.50 -26.91 2.07
CA VAL A 283 4.39 -25.50 1.70
C VAL A 283 2.98 -25.43 1.10
N PRO A 284 2.00 -24.83 1.79
CA PRO A 284 0.63 -24.90 1.31
C PRO A 284 0.57 -24.26 -0.08
N ASP A 285 -0.45 -24.62 -0.85
CA ASP A 285 -0.91 -23.98 -2.10
C ASP A 285 -1.11 -22.44 -2.02
N LEU A 286 -0.74 -21.82 -0.90
CA LEU A 286 -0.66 -20.39 -0.57
C LEU A 286 0.17 -19.53 -1.56
N LEU A 287 0.87 -20.15 -2.51
CA LEU A 287 1.72 -19.46 -3.48
C LEU A 287 0.99 -19.10 -4.78
N SER A 288 -0.23 -19.59 -4.99
CA SER A 288 -1.10 -19.15 -6.10
C SER A 288 -1.77 -17.81 -5.76
N ILE A 289 -0.97 -16.78 -5.47
CA ILE A 289 -1.48 -15.41 -5.37
C ILE A 289 -2.13 -15.08 -6.72
N ASP A 290 -3.45 -14.89 -6.70
CA ASP A 290 -4.20 -14.47 -7.88
C ASP A 290 -3.92 -12.99 -8.17
N TRP A 291 -2.89 -12.74 -8.98
CA TRP A 291 -2.42 -11.41 -9.36
C TRP A 291 -3.44 -10.57 -10.16
N THR A 292 -4.55 -11.15 -10.61
CA THR A 292 -5.63 -10.39 -11.26
C THR A 292 -6.24 -9.35 -10.32
N PHE A 293 -6.02 -9.45 -9.00
CA PHE A 293 -6.50 -8.48 -8.00
C PHE A 293 -5.98 -7.06 -8.24
N MET A 294 -4.87 -6.94 -8.98
CA MET A 294 -4.32 -5.65 -9.41
C MET A 294 -5.25 -4.91 -10.38
N ASP A 295 -6.10 -5.61 -11.11
CA ASP A 295 -7.09 -5.02 -12.01
C ASP A 295 -8.25 -4.38 -11.21
N ASP A 296 -8.56 -4.92 -10.03
CA ASP A 296 -9.64 -4.45 -9.16
C ASP A 296 -9.35 -3.11 -8.47
N PHE A 297 -8.09 -2.64 -8.50
CA PHE A 297 -7.71 -1.33 -7.98
C PHE A 297 -7.98 -0.17 -8.95
N GLU A 298 -8.57 -0.45 -10.12
CA GLU A 298 -8.79 0.51 -11.21
C GLU A 298 -7.49 1.22 -11.63
N TRP A 299 -6.35 0.51 -11.56
CA TRP A 299 -5.03 1.04 -11.90
C TRP A 299 -4.65 0.83 -13.37
N THR A 300 -5.50 0.14 -14.14
CA THR A 300 -5.39 -0.11 -15.58
C THR A 300 -6.21 0.95 -16.34
N TRP A 301 -5.59 1.65 -17.29
CA TRP A 301 -6.32 2.52 -18.23
C TRP A 301 -5.62 2.53 -19.58
N THR A 302 -6.44 2.53 -20.63
CA THR A 302 -6.06 2.85 -22.02
C THR A 302 -6.68 4.15 -22.50
N PRO A 303 -5.91 5.04 -23.14
CA PRO A 303 -6.48 6.14 -23.90
C PRO A 303 -7.39 5.63 -25.03
N PRO A 304 -8.50 6.32 -25.34
CA PRO A 304 -9.21 6.09 -26.59
C PRO A 304 -8.25 6.32 -27.76
N GLY A 305 -8.04 5.31 -28.60
CA GLY A 305 -7.22 5.41 -29.83
C GLY A 305 -5.76 4.97 -29.72
N LEU A 306 -5.29 4.52 -28.55
CA LEU A 306 -4.06 3.74 -28.42
C LEU A 306 -4.44 2.32 -28.00
N GLY A 307 -3.72 1.32 -28.52
CA GLY A 307 -4.02 -0.11 -28.36
C GLY A 307 -4.23 -0.56 -26.90
N PRO A 308 -4.66 -1.82 -26.69
CA PRO A 308 -5.06 -2.35 -25.38
C PRO A 308 -3.99 -2.07 -24.31
N PRO A 309 -4.38 -1.98 -23.02
CA PRO A 309 -3.47 -1.57 -21.98
C PRO A 309 -2.28 -2.49 -22.05
N VAL A 310 -1.06 -1.94 -22.06
CA VAL A 310 0.11 -2.79 -21.89
C VAL A 310 -0.03 -3.37 -20.50
N ASN A 311 -0.62 -4.56 -20.43
CA ASN A 311 -0.66 -5.40 -19.27
C ASN A 311 0.79 -5.76 -18.99
N LEU A 312 1.46 -4.92 -18.19
CA LEU A 312 2.77 -5.23 -17.61
C LEU A 312 2.74 -6.60 -16.89
N TRP A 313 1.54 -7.06 -16.51
CA TRP A 313 1.25 -8.36 -15.93
C TRP A 313 1.31 -9.53 -16.92
N HIS A 314 0.89 -9.32 -18.17
CA HIS A 314 0.89 -10.35 -19.22
C HIS A 314 2.24 -10.41 -19.98
N GLY A 315 3.03 -9.33 -19.93
CA GLY A 315 4.31 -9.20 -20.65
C GLY A 315 5.54 -9.79 -19.94
N MET A 316 5.42 -10.31 -18.72
CA MET A 316 6.48 -11.03 -17.99
C MET A 316 6.11 -12.51 -17.76
N ALA A 317 5.26 -13.07 -18.61
CA ALA A 317 4.89 -14.48 -18.64
C ALA A 317 5.37 -15.17 -19.93
N ARG A 318 6.51 -14.73 -20.47
CA ARG A 318 7.30 -15.45 -21.47
C ARG A 318 8.75 -15.47 -21.06
#